data_AF-A0A3N5TCB2-F1
#
_entry.id   AF-A0A3N5TCB2-F1
#
_cell.length_a   1.000
_cell.length_b   1.000
_cell.length_c   1.000
_cell.angle_alpha   90.00
_cell.angle_beta   90.00
_cell.angle_gamma   90.00
#
_symmetry.space_group_name_H-M   'P 1'
#
loop_
_entity.id
_entity.type
_entity.pdbx_description
1 polymer ?
#
loop_
_entity_poly.entity_id
_entity_poly.type
_entity_poly.pdbx_seq_one_letter_code
_entity_poly.pdbx_strand_id
1 'polypeptide(L)' 'ISNFMLWQSSYAELCFSKKLWPDWTGDDLDAAIAEYQMRQRRFGNA' A
#
# COMPACT_ATOMS: atom_id res chain seq x y z
N ILE A 1 2.48 11.10 -2.81
CA ILE A 1 2.40 10.89 -1.34
C ILE A 1 2.47 12.20 -0.52
N SER A 2 1.99 13.36 -1.00
CA SER A 2 1.80 14.59 -0.19
C SER A 2 2.87 14.91 0.87
N ASN A 3 4.16 14.80 0.51
CA ASN A 3 5.31 14.98 1.40
C ASN A 3 5.31 14.12 2.68
N PHE A 4 4.68 12.95 2.64
CA PHE A 4 4.61 12.01 3.75
C PHE A 4 5.61 10.86 3.55
N MET A 5 6.54 10.71 4.49
CA MET A 5 7.49 9.59 4.57
C MET A 5 8.32 9.33 3.31
N LEU A 6 8.78 10.38 2.61
CA LEU A 6 9.47 10.28 1.33
C LEU A 6 10.64 9.26 1.31
N TRP A 7 11.49 9.28 2.34
CA TRP A 7 12.63 8.38 2.42
C TRP A 7 12.22 6.97 2.83
N GLN A 8 11.36 6.86 3.84
CA GLN A 8 10.90 5.58 4.39
C GLN A 8 10.04 4.81 3.38
N SER A 9 9.31 5.51 2.51
CA SER A 9 8.47 4.92 1.48
C SER A 9 9.19 4.70 0.15
N SER A 10 10.51 4.93 0.07
CA SER A 10 11.28 4.84 -1.18
C SER A 10 11.19 3.46 -1.85
N TYR A 11 11.11 2.40 -1.04
CA TYR A 11 10.93 1.01 -1.48
C TYR A 11 9.58 0.43 -1.07
N ALA A 12 8.68 1.25 -0.53
CA ALA A 12 7.36 0.79 -0.13
C ALA A 12 6.45 0.67 -1.35
N GLU A 13 5.62 -0.37 -1.34
CA GLU A 13 4.52 -0.44 -2.28
C GLU A 13 3.38 0.46 -1.83
N LEU A 14 2.86 1.25 -2.77
CA LEU A 14 1.74 2.15 -2.50
C LEU A 14 0.42 1.48 -2.87
N CYS A 15 -0.55 1.55 -1.96
CA CYS A 15 -1.94 1.17 -2.20
C CYS A 15 -2.81 2.42 -2.02
N PHE A 16 -3.68 2.69 -2.98
CA PHE A 16 -4.54 3.87 -2.97
C PHE A 16 -6.00 3.43 -3.00
N SER A 17 -6.74 3.78 -1.94
CA SER A 17 -8.18 3.54 -1.88
C SER A 17 -8.95 4.73 -2.46
N LYS A 18 -10.07 4.44 -3.15
CA LYS A 18 -11.04 5.46 -3.60
C LYS A 18 -12.06 5.82 -2.52
N LYS A 19 -12.16 5.01 -1.46
CA LYS A 19 -13.05 5.28 -0.33
C LYS A 19 -12.52 6.46 0.50
N LEU A 20 -13.45 7.24 1.05
CA LEU A 20 -13.11 8.29 2.00
C LEU A 20 -12.70 7.67 3.33
N TRP A 21 -11.85 8.37 4.08
CA TRP A 21 -11.33 7.88 5.36
C TRP A 21 -12.41 7.49 6.38
N PRO A 22 -13.52 8.25 6.55
CA PRO A 22 -14.58 7.86 7.50
C PRO A 22 -15.32 6.57 7.13
N ASP A 23 -15.33 6.21 5.85
CA ASP A 23 -16.04 5.02 5.33
C ASP A 23 -15.11 3.79 5.27
N TRP A 24 -13.86 3.92 5.68
CA TRP A 24 -12.85 2.90 5.57
C TRP A 24 -12.92 1.92 6.75
N THR A 25 -13.09 0.63 6.47
CA THR A 25 -13.32 -0.39 7.50
C THR A 25 -12.15 -1.36 7.64
N GLY A 26 -12.20 -2.25 8.64
CA GLY A 26 -11.21 -3.32 8.81
C GLY A 26 -11.13 -4.26 7.60
N ASP A 27 -12.26 -4.56 6.96
CA ASP A 27 -12.28 -5.41 5.76
C ASP A 27 -11.50 -4.76 4.59
N ASP A 28 -11.48 -3.43 4.51
CA ASP A 28 -10.69 -2.72 3.51
C ASP A 28 -9.19 -2.83 3.77
N LEU A 29 -8.78 -2.91 5.04
CA LEU A 29 -7.40 -3.20 5.42
C LEU A 29 -7.00 -4.61 5.01
N ASP A 30 -7.84 -5.60 5.33
CA ASP A 30 -7.57 -7.00 5.00
C ASP A 30 -7.47 -7.18 3.47
N ALA A 31 -8.34 -6.53 2.71
CA ALA A 31 -8.28 -6.51 1.25
C ALA A 31 -6.98 -5.87 0.73
N ALA A 32 -6.56 -4.73 1.29
CA ALA A 32 -5.32 -4.07 0.90
C ALA A 32 -4.07 -4.92 1.22
N ILE A 33 -4.07 -5.64 2.35
CA ILE A 33 -3.00 -6.57 2.72
C ILE A 33 -2.97 -7.77 1.76
N ALA A 34 -4.13 -8.35 1.44
CA ALA A 34 -4.22 -9.45 0.48
C ALA A 34 -3.71 -9.02 -0.91
N GLU A 35 -4.05 -7.81 -1.36
CA GLU A 35 -3.52 -7.24 -2.60
C GLU A 35 -2.00 -7.10 -2.54
N TYR A 36 -1.44 -6.58 -1.44
CA TYR A 36 0.00 -6.48 -1.24
C TYR A 36 0.70 -7.84 -1.31
N GLN A 37 0.10 -8.88 -0.73
CA GLN A 37 0.65 -10.25 -0.75
C GLN A 37 0.64 -10.88 -2.14
N MET A 38 -0.35 -10.55 -2.98
CA MET A 38 -0.46 -11.08 -4.34
C MET A 38 0.52 -10.46 -5.33
N ARG A 39 1.16 -9.33 -4.98
CA ARG A 39 2.10 -8.65 -5.89
C ARG A 39 3.36 -9.50 -6.05
N GLN A 40 3.79 -9.68 -7.30
CA GLN A 40 5.02 -10.43 -7.58
C GLN A 40 6.22 -9.66 -7.07
N ARG A 41 6.84 -10.18 -6.01
CA ARG A 41 8.07 -9.66 -5.45
C ARG A 41 9.20 -9.93 -6.44
N ARG A 42 9.67 -8.88 -7.11
CA ARG A 42 10.93 -8.93 -7.85
C ARG A 42 12.06 -9.07 -6.82
N PHE A 43 12.59 -10.27 -6.65
CA PHE A 43 13.90 -10.46 -6.02
C PHE A 43 14.89 -9.57 -6.77
N GLY A 44 15.56 -8.68 -6.04
CA GLY A 44 16.21 -7.50 -6.60
C GLY A 44 16.98 -7.75 -7.90
N ASN A 45 16.61 -7.04 -8.96
CA ASN A 45 17.62 -6.63 -9.92
C ASN A 45 18.38 -5.50 -9.22
N ALA A 46 19.52 -5.87 -8.65
CA ALA A 46 20.52 -4.95 -8.12
C ALA A 46 21.01 -4.00 -9.23
#